data_AF-A0A1S2M172-F1
#
_entry.id   AF-A0A1S2M172-F1
#
_cell.length_a   1.000
_cell.length_b   1.000
_cell.length_c   1.000
_cell.angle_alpha   90.00
_cell.angle_beta   90.00
_cell.angle_gamma   90.00
#
_symmetry.space_group_name_H-M   'P 1'
#
loop_
_entity.id
_entity.type
_entity.pdbx_description
1 polymer ?
#
loop_
_entity_poly.entity_id
_entity_poly.type
_entity_poly.pdbx_seq_one_letter_code
_entity_poly.pdbx_strand_id
1 'polypeptide(L)'
;MRSRSVFLIIIFTFLTILIGMMFKSHLSEKPTVVIVLKDLDTQYWELVKAGAEQGFSDFGVNGKAVAASLGDVEGQKDLLKSILKEKPDLLIVSPLNSDIVPTLEGFNANSIPVLLLDTDNAWGNKTSYIGTNNINLGKMGGMLLATQLQPGNEVAILGGHISEERIKGAKLSLEAARVKIAIETFNLPNESGPVKEVMETILEDYPNIKGVFADTDIKALGALDAIEEYGLNIPVIGADGINEMLELIEEGILTGTVAQNPYDMGYLSVETAMKVLQGERVVEMVDTGVDIITKANASERLTFQQRVLEKLYLRFFSDTNSMKTFTYEFEMSADEGEREKYFPLKNGDFSTGLKNWESHVQGWDRQSNVSFAEENGKAKISIEHTGINPWDILLFQKDLTLEKGLTYVIEFDVNTSIDRKLELVIDNGADGGYHRYFEEIIQITTDPQTFSYEFEMPTTDVFEFKFLVGSVEGVVIENSHDIFIGNVRLEAKGAREN
;
A
#
# COMPACT_ATOMS: atom_id res chain seq x y z
N MET A 1 -41.90 -47.00 -26.63
CA MET A 1 -41.06 -45.78 -26.64
C MET A 1 -41.17 -44.93 -25.37
N ARG A 2 -42.35 -44.79 -24.72
CA ARG A 2 -42.51 -43.93 -23.53
C ARG A 2 -41.71 -44.33 -22.27
N SER A 3 -41.42 -45.61 -22.03
CA SER A 3 -40.72 -46.05 -20.80
C SER A 3 -39.21 -45.76 -20.78
N ARG A 4 -38.55 -45.72 -21.95
CA ARG A 4 -37.11 -45.44 -22.05
C ARG A 4 -36.79 -43.96 -21.81
N SER A 5 -37.68 -43.07 -22.26
CA SER A 5 -37.53 -41.62 -22.07
C SER A 5 -37.69 -41.21 -20.60
N VAL A 6 -38.59 -41.85 -19.86
CA VAL A 6 -38.78 -41.59 -18.41
C VAL A 6 -37.56 -42.08 -17.61
N PHE A 7 -36.99 -43.22 -17.97
CA PHE A 7 -35.79 -43.74 -17.30
C PHE A 7 -34.55 -42.87 -17.54
N LEU A 8 -34.38 -42.33 -18.76
CA LEU A 8 -33.30 -41.39 -19.09
C LEU A 8 -33.43 -40.06 -18.33
N ILE A 9 -34.65 -39.54 -18.15
CA ILE A 9 -34.89 -38.32 -17.39
C ILE A 9 -34.53 -38.53 -15.91
N ILE A 10 -34.93 -39.65 -15.31
CA ILE A 10 -34.61 -39.94 -13.90
C ILE A 10 -33.10 -40.07 -13.69
N ILE A 11 -32.37 -40.73 -14.60
CA ILE A 11 -30.90 -40.82 -14.54
C ILE A 11 -30.28 -39.44 -14.67
N PHE A 12 -30.75 -38.62 -15.61
CA PHE A 12 -30.21 -37.27 -15.82
C PHE A 12 -30.45 -36.38 -14.60
N THR A 13 -31.64 -36.42 -14.00
CA THR A 13 -31.95 -35.69 -12.76
C THR A 13 -31.09 -36.17 -11.59
N PHE A 14 -30.89 -37.49 -11.45
CA PHE A 14 -30.03 -38.05 -10.40
C PHE A 14 -28.56 -37.66 -10.61
N LEU A 15 -28.08 -37.62 -11.86
CA LEU A 15 -26.73 -37.16 -12.20
C LEU A 15 -26.55 -35.66 -11.90
N THR A 16 -27.54 -34.82 -12.21
CA THR A 16 -27.50 -33.38 -11.89
C THR A 16 -27.52 -33.11 -10.38
N ILE A 17 -28.24 -33.93 -9.60
CA ILE A 17 -28.24 -33.84 -8.14
C ILE A 17 -26.88 -34.29 -7.59
N LEU A 18 -26.29 -35.37 -8.11
CA LEU A 18 -24.96 -35.82 -7.71
C LEU A 18 -23.86 -34.78 -8.04
N ILE A 19 -23.92 -34.19 -9.23
CA ILE A 19 -23.01 -33.12 -9.66
C ILE A 19 -23.23 -31.87 -8.78
N GLY A 20 -24.47 -31.50 -8.48
CA GLY A 20 -24.79 -30.41 -7.55
C GLY A 20 -24.31 -30.65 -6.12
N MET A 21 -24.32 -31.90 -5.65
CA MET A 21 -23.78 -32.26 -4.33
C MET A 21 -22.25 -32.30 -4.31
N MET A 22 -21.58 -32.69 -5.41
CA MET A 22 -20.12 -32.60 -5.56
C MET A 22 -19.62 -31.15 -5.67
N PHE A 23 -20.40 -30.25 -6.30
CA PHE A 23 -20.08 -28.82 -6.33
C PHE A 23 -20.30 -28.12 -4.99
N LYS A 24 -21.21 -28.62 -4.14
CA LYS A 24 -21.46 -28.05 -2.80
C LYS A 24 -20.39 -28.42 -1.77
N SER A 25 -19.57 -29.45 -2.03
CA SER A 25 -18.55 -29.96 -1.09
C SER A 25 -17.16 -29.33 -1.21
N HIS A 26 -17.02 -28.20 -1.92
CA HIS A 26 -15.72 -27.50 -2.09
C HIS A 26 -15.82 -25.97 -2.03
N LEU A 27 -16.70 -25.41 -1.20
CA LEU A 27 -16.30 -24.19 -0.49
C LEU A 27 -15.61 -24.66 0.79
N SER A 28 -14.28 -24.77 0.78
CA SER A 28 -13.55 -24.95 2.03
C SER A 28 -13.85 -23.76 2.93
N GLU A 29 -14.23 -24.00 4.19
CA GLU A 29 -14.30 -22.90 5.16
C GLU A 29 -12.97 -22.15 5.17
N LYS A 30 -13.04 -20.82 5.15
CA LYS A 30 -11.84 -19.97 5.14
C LYS A 30 -11.03 -20.24 6.40
N PRO A 31 -9.71 -20.49 6.32
CA PRO A 31 -8.89 -20.70 7.51
C PRO A 31 -8.93 -19.45 8.40
N THR A 32 -8.86 -19.67 9.70
CA THR A 32 -8.90 -18.63 10.72
C THR A 32 -7.49 -18.31 11.22
N VAL A 33 -7.07 -17.07 11.04
CA VAL A 33 -5.75 -16.60 11.48
C VAL A 33 -5.92 -15.37 12.35
N VAL A 34 -5.30 -15.36 13.52
CA VAL A 34 -5.31 -14.18 14.40
C VAL A 34 -3.89 -13.63 14.51
N ILE A 35 -3.76 -12.33 14.30
CA ILE A 35 -2.50 -11.61 14.46
C ILE A 35 -2.58 -10.76 15.72
N VAL A 36 -1.59 -10.90 16.61
CA VAL A 36 -1.44 -10.13 17.83
C VAL A 36 -0.25 -9.19 17.70
N LEU A 37 -0.50 -7.91 17.45
CA LEU A 37 0.52 -6.86 17.32
C LEU A 37 0.87 -6.26 18.71
N LYS A 38 1.88 -5.37 18.77
CA LYS A 38 2.27 -4.69 20.02
C LYS A 38 1.41 -3.47 20.34
N ASP A 39 0.98 -2.75 19.32
CA ASP A 39 -0.04 -1.70 19.38
C ASP A 39 -0.79 -1.61 18.05
N LEU A 40 -1.78 -0.72 17.98
CA LEU A 40 -2.53 -0.40 16.76
C LEU A 40 -2.60 1.11 16.50
N ASP A 41 -1.95 1.91 17.34
CA ASP A 41 -2.17 3.36 17.42
C ASP A 41 -1.01 4.15 16.79
N THR A 42 0.09 3.47 16.44
CA THR A 42 1.24 4.10 15.79
C THR A 42 1.29 3.75 14.31
N GLN A 43 1.79 4.70 13.52
CA GLN A 43 1.99 4.56 12.07
C GLN A 43 2.65 3.23 11.67
N TYR A 44 3.67 2.80 12.42
CA TYR A 44 4.38 1.56 12.12
C TYR A 44 3.43 0.34 12.18
N TRP A 45 2.65 0.21 13.25
CA TRP A 45 1.74 -0.93 13.42
C TRP A 45 0.49 -0.82 12.55
N GLU A 46 0.08 0.40 12.18
CA GLU A 46 -0.95 0.60 11.14
C GLU A 46 -0.49 0.03 9.79
N LEU A 47 0.77 0.25 9.38
CA LEU A 47 1.32 -0.33 8.15
C LEU A 47 1.39 -1.86 8.22
N VAL A 48 1.82 -2.43 9.35
CA VAL A 48 1.81 -3.90 9.56
C VAL A 48 0.39 -4.45 9.46
N LYS A 49 -0.57 -3.80 10.11
CA LYS A 49 -1.98 -4.18 10.05
C LYS A 49 -2.52 -4.13 8.62
N ALA A 50 -2.22 -3.07 7.86
CA ALA A 50 -2.66 -2.95 6.48
C ALA A 50 -2.14 -4.07 5.57
N GLY A 51 -0.85 -4.42 5.73
CA GLY A 51 -0.26 -5.54 5.00
C GLY A 51 -0.93 -6.87 5.33
N ALA A 52 -1.18 -7.12 6.62
CA ALA A 52 -1.90 -8.29 7.07
C ALA A 52 -3.34 -8.37 6.53
N GLU A 53 -4.08 -7.25 6.56
CA GLU A 53 -5.44 -7.18 6.02
C GLU A 53 -5.48 -7.46 4.52
N GLN A 54 -4.50 -6.93 3.77
CA GLN A 54 -4.36 -7.25 2.35
C GLN A 54 -4.09 -8.75 2.17
N GLY A 55 -3.18 -9.33 2.95
CA GLY A 55 -2.92 -10.77 2.94
C GLY A 55 -4.18 -11.59 3.24
N PHE A 56 -4.99 -11.20 4.23
CA PHE A 56 -6.23 -11.91 4.52
C PHE A 56 -7.18 -11.93 3.32
N SER A 57 -7.30 -10.79 2.63
CA SER A 57 -8.11 -10.67 1.43
C SER A 57 -7.59 -11.58 0.31
N ASP A 58 -6.31 -11.45 -0.03
CA ASP A 58 -5.69 -12.13 -1.19
C ASP A 58 -5.68 -13.64 -1.04
N PHE A 59 -5.42 -14.14 0.18
CA PHE A 59 -5.35 -15.58 0.44
C PHE A 59 -6.67 -16.17 0.94
N GLY A 60 -7.75 -15.38 1.00
CA GLY A 60 -9.07 -15.86 1.42
C GLY A 60 -9.12 -16.34 2.87
N VAL A 61 -8.41 -15.66 3.77
CA VAL A 61 -8.35 -15.98 5.21
C VAL A 61 -9.47 -15.25 5.96
N ASN A 62 -10.10 -15.94 6.92
CA ASN A 62 -10.94 -15.30 7.92
C ASN A 62 -10.05 -14.77 9.06
N GLY A 63 -9.46 -13.60 8.84
CA GLY A 63 -8.42 -13.05 9.72
C GLY A 63 -8.84 -11.83 10.53
N LYS A 64 -8.16 -11.61 11.66
CA LYS A 64 -8.21 -10.33 12.39
C LYS A 64 -6.83 -9.98 12.96
N ALA A 65 -6.52 -8.69 12.95
CA ALA A 65 -5.37 -8.12 13.65
C ALA A 65 -5.86 -7.38 14.90
N VAL A 66 -5.27 -7.71 16.04
CA VAL A 66 -5.58 -7.15 17.36
C VAL A 66 -4.28 -6.81 18.07
N ALA A 67 -4.33 -5.92 19.05
CA ALA A 67 -3.21 -5.68 19.96
C ALA A 67 -3.72 -5.50 21.38
N ALA A 68 -2.83 -5.69 22.34
CA ALA A 68 -2.97 -5.09 23.65
C ALA A 68 -2.46 -3.63 23.60
N SER A 69 -2.46 -2.94 24.74
CA SER A 69 -1.77 -1.65 24.83
C SER A 69 -0.26 -1.84 24.82
N LEU A 70 0.45 -0.87 24.23
CA LEU A 70 1.91 -0.88 24.20
C LEU A 70 2.48 -0.98 25.63
N GLY A 71 3.38 -1.93 25.85
CA GLY A 71 4.00 -2.18 27.16
C GLY A 71 3.15 -3.00 28.15
N ASP A 72 1.89 -3.32 27.82
CA ASP A 72 1.02 -4.14 28.67
C ASP A 72 1.22 -5.64 28.43
N VAL A 73 2.30 -6.17 29.01
CA VAL A 73 2.68 -7.59 28.91
C VAL A 73 1.58 -8.51 29.44
N GLU A 74 0.93 -8.16 30.56
CA GLU A 74 -0.14 -8.98 31.13
C GLU A 74 -1.41 -8.92 30.28
N GLY A 75 -1.76 -7.74 29.75
CA GLY A 75 -2.84 -7.59 28.77
C GLY A 75 -2.61 -8.42 27.52
N GLN A 76 -1.38 -8.47 26.99
CA GLN A 76 -1.05 -9.33 25.84
C GLN A 76 -1.20 -10.82 26.19
N LYS A 77 -0.79 -11.25 27.39
CA LYS A 77 -1.02 -12.64 27.86
C LYS A 77 -2.50 -12.97 27.95
N ASP A 78 -3.32 -12.07 28.48
CA ASP A 78 -4.76 -12.29 28.63
C ASP A 78 -5.50 -12.32 27.28
N LEU A 79 -5.09 -11.45 26.35
CA LEU A 79 -5.55 -11.48 24.96
C LEU A 79 -5.22 -12.83 24.29
N LEU A 80 -3.99 -13.30 24.42
CA LEU A 80 -3.56 -14.60 23.89
C LEU A 80 -4.35 -15.77 24.50
N LYS A 81 -4.61 -15.77 25.81
CA LYS A 81 -5.46 -16.78 26.47
C LYS A 81 -6.91 -16.75 25.95
N SER A 82 -7.43 -15.58 25.58
CA SER A 82 -8.75 -15.46 24.95
C SER A 82 -8.74 -16.06 23.55
N ILE A 83 -7.75 -15.70 22.73
CA ILE A 83 -7.58 -16.19 21.36
C ILE A 83 -7.41 -17.72 21.34
N LEU A 84 -6.67 -18.30 22.28
CA LEU A 84 -6.53 -19.75 22.38
C LEU A 84 -7.88 -20.47 22.55
N LYS A 85 -8.86 -19.84 23.22
CA LYS A 85 -10.22 -20.40 23.37
C LYS A 85 -11.03 -20.33 22.08
N GLU A 86 -10.75 -19.34 21.22
CA GLU A 86 -11.36 -19.22 19.89
C GLU A 86 -10.87 -20.32 18.93
N LYS A 87 -9.73 -20.96 19.24
CA LYS A 87 -9.11 -22.04 18.46
C LYS A 87 -8.84 -21.65 16.99
N PRO A 88 -8.04 -20.59 16.74
CA PRO A 88 -7.64 -20.28 15.38
C PRO A 88 -6.81 -21.41 14.78
N ASP A 89 -6.82 -21.52 13.46
CA ASP A 89 -5.99 -22.49 12.73
C ASP A 89 -4.50 -22.13 12.83
N LEU A 90 -4.18 -20.83 12.97
CA LEU A 90 -2.81 -20.35 13.18
C LEU A 90 -2.79 -19.03 13.95
N LEU A 91 -1.78 -18.86 14.81
CA LEU A 91 -1.47 -17.61 15.51
C LEU A 91 -0.25 -16.93 14.89
N ILE A 92 -0.34 -15.63 14.66
CA ILE A 92 0.82 -14.75 14.38
C ILE A 92 0.92 -13.77 15.55
N VAL A 93 2.12 -13.54 16.08
CA VAL A 93 2.28 -12.66 17.24
C VAL A 93 3.59 -11.88 17.19
N SER A 94 3.50 -10.60 17.52
CA SER A 94 4.63 -9.74 17.86
C SER A 94 4.76 -9.65 19.38
N PRO A 95 5.60 -10.51 20.00
CA PRO A 95 5.71 -10.55 21.45
C PRO A 95 6.31 -9.24 21.97
N LEU A 96 5.72 -8.69 23.04
CA LEU A 96 6.27 -7.52 23.73
C LEU A 96 7.64 -7.82 24.36
N ASN A 97 7.80 -9.03 24.90
CA ASN A 97 9.05 -9.53 25.45
C ASN A 97 9.04 -11.07 25.58
N SER A 98 10.10 -11.64 26.17
CA SER A 98 10.24 -13.08 26.41
C SER A 98 9.21 -13.67 27.38
N ASP A 99 8.57 -12.88 28.24
CA ASP A 99 7.62 -13.37 29.25
C ASP A 99 6.31 -13.86 28.61
N ILE A 100 6.10 -13.56 27.33
CA ILE A 100 4.97 -14.02 26.53
C ILE A 100 5.11 -15.50 26.16
N VAL A 101 6.33 -16.02 26.05
CA VAL A 101 6.64 -17.38 25.55
C VAL A 101 5.85 -18.49 26.26
N PRO A 102 5.75 -18.54 27.61
CA PRO A 102 4.96 -19.56 28.29
C PRO A 102 3.47 -19.58 27.89
N THR A 103 2.91 -18.43 27.48
CA THR A 103 1.53 -18.36 27.00
C THR A 103 1.41 -18.92 25.58
N LEU A 104 2.44 -18.71 24.74
CA LEU A 104 2.49 -19.24 23.38
C LEU A 104 2.60 -20.77 23.34
N GLU A 105 3.28 -21.39 24.32
CA GLU A 105 3.37 -22.85 24.43
C GLU A 105 1.98 -23.52 24.53
N GLY A 106 0.98 -22.81 25.06
CA GLY A 106 -0.41 -23.27 25.09
C GLY A 106 -1.01 -23.49 23.69
N PHE A 107 -0.59 -22.73 22.68
CA PHE A 107 -1.02 -22.89 21.29
C PHE A 107 -0.42 -24.16 20.68
N ASN A 108 0.90 -24.37 20.80
CA ASN A 108 1.55 -25.59 20.32
C ASN A 108 0.98 -26.85 21.00
N ALA A 109 0.68 -26.79 22.31
CA ALA A 109 0.06 -27.90 23.03
C ALA A 109 -1.35 -28.26 22.49
N ASN A 110 -2.02 -27.32 21.83
CA ASN A 110 -3.30 -27.52 21.14
C ASN A 110 -3.11 -27.74 19.62
N SER A 111 -1.88 -27.99 19.16
CA SER A 111 -1.54 -28.18 17.75
C SER A 111 -1.82 -26.95 16.86
N ILE A 112 -1.83 -25.75 17.44
CA ILE A 112 -1.94 -24.49 16.69
C ILE A 112 -0.52 -23.97 16.43
N PRO A 113 -0.08 -23.85 15.17
CA PRO A 113 1.22 -23.27 14.82
C PRO A 113 1.30 -21.80 15.26
N VAL A 114 2.50 -21.36 15.63
CA VAL A 114 2.76 -19.97 16.04
C VAL A 114 3.87 -19.37 15.19
N LEU A 115 3.56 -18.29 14.48
CA LEU A 115 4.53 -17.45 13.78
C LEU A 115 4.88 -16.24 14.65
N LEU A 116 6.17 -15.93 14.77
CA LEU A 116 6.60 -14.67 15.36
C LEU A 116 6.69 -13.60 14.27
N LEU A 117 6.31 -12.37 14.60
CA LEU A 117 6.27 -11.23 13.69
C LEU A 117 6.98 -10.03 14.31
N ASP A 118 7.77 -9.28 13.54
CA ASP A 118 8.52 -8.08 13.96
C ASP A 118 9.62 -8.36 15.01
N THR A 119 9.29 -8.99 16.13
CA THR A 119 10.21 -9.34 17.22
C THR A 119 10.39 -10.84 17.33
N ASP A 120 11.64 -11.29 17.14
CA ASP A 120 11.99 -12.68 17.33
C ASP A 120 12.20 -13.03 18.81
N ASN A 121 12.10 -14.31 19.12
CA ASN A 121 12.52 -14.89 20.38
C ASN A 121 13.27 -16.19 20.11
N ALA A 122 14.27 -16.51 20.95
CA ALA A 122 14.97 -17.80 20.94
C ALA A 122 14.10 -18.94 21.51
N TRP A 123 12.85 -19.01 21.07
CA TRP A 123 11.87 -20.02 21.44
C TRP A 123 11.79 -21.10 20.36
N GLY A 124 12.26 -22.31 20.69
CA GLY A 124 12.43 -23.40 19.71
C GLY A 124 11.13 -23.99 19.15
N ASN A 125 9.96 -23.64 19.70
CA ASN A 125 8.66 -24.15 19.21
C ASN A 125 7.92 -23.16 18.28
N LYS A 126 8.52 -22.02 17.94
CA LYS A 126 8.00 -21.15 16.87
C LYS A 126 8.08 -21.89 15.53
N THR A 127 7.09 -21.68 14.66
CA THR A 127 7.06 -22.28 13.31
C THR A 127 7.96 -21.51 12.34
N SER A 128 7.95 -20.19 12.41
CA SER A 128 8.82 -19.26 11.68
C SER A 128 8.80 -17.90 12.37
N TYR A 129 9.81 -17.09 12.11
CA TYR A 129 9.84 -15.66 12.39
C TYR A 129 9.73 -14.88 11.07
N ILE A 130 8.96 -13.79 11.05
CA ILE A 130 8.83 -12.86 9.93
C ILE A 130 9.20 -11.47 10.44
N GLY A 131 10.22 -10.85 9.85
CA GLY A 131 10.67 -9.54 10.27
C GLY A 131 12.01 -9.17 9.68
N THR A 132 12.57 -8.07 10.17
CA THR A 132 13.83 -7.53 9.66
C THR A 132 15.04 -8.28 10.19
N ASN A 133 16.02 -8.58 9.34
CA ASN A 133 17.36 -8.90 9.79
C ASN A 133 18.06 -7.65 10.37
N ASN A 134 17.97 -7.45 11.69
CA ASN A 134 18.46 -6.25 12.36
C ASN A 134 19.99 -6.08 12.27
N ILE A 135 20.77 -7.17 12.20
CA ILE A 135 22.21 -7.09 11.94
C ILE A 135 22.47 -6.53 10.54
N ASN A 136 21.72 -7.01 9.54
CA ASN A 136 21.85 -6.52 8.17
C ASN A 136 21.41 -5.05 8.06
N LEU A 137 20.29 -4.70 8.69
CA LEU A 137 19.82 -3.31 8.74
C LEU A 137 20.88 -2.38 9.33
N GLY A 138 21.46 -2.76 10.47
CA GLY A 138 22.58 -2.05 11.07
C GLY A 138 23.78 -1.91 10.14
N LYS A 139 24.17 -3.01 9.47
CA LYS A 139 25.28 -2.99 8.51
C LYS A 139 25.03 -1.99 7.37
N MET A 140 23.82 -1.98 6.82
CA MET A 140 23.44 -1.06 5.75
C MET A 140 23.45 0.39 6.24
N GLY A 141 22.96 0.66 7.45
CA GLY A 141 23.00 2.00 8.04
C GLY A 141 24.42 2.49 8.30
N GLY A 142 25.29 1.63 8.86
CA GLY A 142 26.72 1.94 9.04
C GLY A 142 27.45 2.14 7.71
N MET A 143 27.11 1.36 6.66
CA MET A 143 27.66 1.57 5.30
C MET A 143 27.22 2.91 4.73
N LEU A 144 25.93 3.24 4.83
CA LEU A 144 25.36 4.49 4.35
C LEU A 144 26.04 5.69 5.01
N LEU A 145 26.20 5.65 6.35
CA LEU A 145 26.93 6.68 7.07
C LEU A 145 28.39 6.77 6.60
N ALA A 146 29.07 5.63 6.45
CA ALA A 146 30.45 5.59 6.00
C ALA A 146 30.68 6.19 4.61
N THR A 147 29.68 6.18 3.71
CA THR A 147 29.81 6.84 2.39
C THR A 147 30.01 8.35 2.47
N GLN A 148 29.70 8.95 3.62
CA GLN A 148 29.76 10.38 3.88
C GLN A 148 30.99 10.76 4.72
N LEU A 149 31.84 9.78 5.03
CA LEU A 149 32.96 9.92 5.96
C LEU A 149 34.27 9.50 5.32
N GLN A 150 35.37 9.95 5.91
CA GLN A 150 36.72 9.53 5.57
C GLN A 150 37.30 8.59 6.64
N PRO A 151 38.25 7.71 6.27
CA PRO A 151 39.01 6.93 7.24
C PRO A 151 39.57 7.82 8.36
N GLY A 152 39.38 7.41 9.61
CA GLY A 152 39.80 8.12 10.81
C GLY A 152 38.82 9.20 11.31
N ASN A 153 37.75 9.51 10.57
CA ASN A 153 36.65 10.33 11.11
C ASN A 153 36.03 9.66 12.34
N GLU A 154 35.60 10.49 13.30
CA GLU A 154 35.01 10.04 14.55
C GLU A 154 33.48 10.08 14.46
N VAL A 155 32.81 9.05 14.97
CA VAL A 155 31.34 8.97 14.99
C VAL A 155 30.81 8.66 16.39
N ALA A 156 29.58 9.10 16.65
CA ALA A 156 28.78 8.63 17.78
C ALA A 156 27.80 7.54 17.34
N ILE A 157 27.57 6.58 18.22
CA ILE A 157 26.52 5.57 18.08
C ILE A 157 25.53 5.76 19.23
N LEU A 158 24.24 5.92 18.89
CA LEU A 158 23.15 6.13 19.83
C LEU A 158 22.23 4.91 19.84
N GLY A 159 22.20 4.19 20.97
CA GLY A 159 21.52 2.90 21.10
C GLY A 159 20.51 2.82 22.24
N GLY A 160 19.43 2.07 22.03
CA GLY A 160 18.46 1.66 23.04
C GLY A 160 18.61 0.20 23.49
N HIS A 161 17.72 -0.23 24.38
CA HIS A 161 17.67 -1.61 24.89
C HIS A 161 17.28 -2.68 23.84
N ILE A 162 16.63 -2.27 22.75
CA ILE A 162 15.93 -3.17 21.82
C ILE A 162 16.81 -3.54 20.61
N SER A 163 17.94 -2.85 20.38
CA SER A 163 18.59 -2.85 19.06
C SER A 163 20.09 -3.15 19.08
N GLU A 164 20.55 -4.02 20.00
CA GLU A 164 21.95 -4.45 20.05
C GLU A 164 22.45 -4.99 18.70
N GLU A 165 21.58 -5.68 17.95
CA GLU A 165 21.89 -6.21 16.63
C GLU A 165 22.13 -5.13 15.57
N ARG A 166 21.34 -4.05 15.57
CA ARG A 166 21.51 -2.91 14.66
C ARG A 166 22.85 -2.22 14.94
N ILE A 167 23.14 -1.97 16.22
CA ILE A 167 24.41 -1.36 16.63
C ILE A 167 25.59 -2.25 16.21
N LYS A 168 25.53 -3.54 16.50
CA LYS A 168 26.54 -4.52 16.10
C LYS A 168 26.76 -4.48 14.58
N GLY A 169 25.70 -4.43 13.79
CA GLY A 169 25.77 -4.32 12.34
C GLY A 169 26.47 -3.04 11.89
N ALA A 170 26.07 -1.89 12.42
CA ALA A 170 26.64 -0.59 12.06
C ALA A 170 28.13 -0.51 12.38
N LYS A 171 28.53 -1.00 13.55
CA LYS A 171 29.94 -1.07 13.96
C LYS A 171 30.79 -1.86 12.97
N LEU A 172 30.33 -3.03 12.53
CA LEU A 172 31.07 -3.84 11.54
C LEU A 172 31.34 -3.05 10.25
N SER A 173 30.37 -2.30 9.76
CA SER A 173 30.51 -1.50 8.54
C SER A 173 31.42 -0.27 8.73
N LEU A 174 31.25 0.45 9.84
CA LEU A 174 32.04 1.63 10.17
C LEU A 174 33.52 1.26 10.39
N GLU A 175 33.80 0.20 11.14
CA GLU A 175 35.14 -0.32 11.36
C GLU A 175 35.79 -0.80 10.05
N ALA A 176 35.03 -1.47 9.17
CA ALA A 176 35.52 -1.88 7.85
C ALA A 176 35.90 -0.68 6.97
N ALA A 177 35.19 0.44 7.10
CA ALA A 177 35.50 1.71 6.45
C ALA A 177 36.64 2.50 7.15
N ARG A 178 37.20 1.97 8.25
CA ARG A 178 38.20 2.61 9.11
C ARG A 178 37.70 3.91 9.74
N VAL A 179 36.40 4.04 9.96
CA VAL A 179 35.79 5.10 10.77
C VAL A 179 35.99 4.74 12.25
N LYS A 180 36.30 5.73 13.08
CA LYS A 180 36.55 5.55 14.51
C LYS A 180 35.25 5.80 15.28
N ILE A 181 34.81 4.81 16.04
CA ILE A 181 33.72 5.01 17.00
C ILE A 181 34.30 5.73 18.22
N ALA A 182 33.91 6.98 18.43
CA ALA A 182 34.43 7.81 19.53
C ALA A 182 33.64 7.61 20.81
N ILE A 183 32.33 7.43 20.70
CA ILE A 183 31.42 7.20 21.81
C ILE A 183 30.25 6.31 21.38
N GLU A 184 29.81 5.44 22.30
CA GLU A 184 28.61 4.62 22.18
C GLU A 184 27.75 4.88 23.41
N THR A 185 26.47 5.18 23.20
CA THR A 185 25.47 5.24 24.26
C THR A 185 24.50 4.07 24.11
N PHE A 186 24.09 3.52 25.24
CA PHE A 186 23.11 2.44 25.31
C PHE A 186 21.98 2.84 26.25
N ASN A 187 20.86 2.12 26.15
CA ASN A 187 19.70 2.30 27.02
C ASN A 187 19.03 3.66 26.88
N LEU A 188 19.22 4.34 25.74
CA LEU A 188 18.46 5.54 25.44
C LEU A 188 16.98 5.19 25.19
N PRO A 189 16.03 5.98 25.72
CA PRO A 189 14.62 5.82 25.39
C PRO A 189 14.40 6.07 23.90
N ASN A 190 13.31 5.52 23.36
CA ASN A 190 12.93 5.78 21.97
C ASN A 190 12.13 7.09 21.86
N GLU A 191 12.74 8.20 22.30
CA GLU A 191 12.14 9.53 22.40
C GLU A 191 13.18 10.57 21.98
N SER A 192 12.80 11.53 21.14
CA SER A 192 13.75 12.52 20.58
C SER A 192 14.34 13.45 21.64
N GLY A 193 13.52 13.97 22.56
CA GLY A 193 13.93 14.94 23.59
C GLY A 193 15.10 14.46 24.47
N PRO A 194 15.00 13.31 25.17
CA PRO A 194 16.11 12.79 25.96
C PRO A 194 17.37 12.48 25.13
N VAL A 195 17.21 12.10 23.86
CA VAL A 195 18.34 11.83 22.96
C VAL A 195 19.04 13.12 22.57
N LYS A 196 18.28 14.20 22.35
CA LYS A 196 18.82 15.53 22.09
C LYS A 196 19.74 15.99 23.22
N GLU A 197 19.30 15.93 24.47
CA GLU A 197 20.11 16.31 25.65
C GLU A 197 21.43 15.51 25.73
N VAL A 198 21.37 14.21 25.39
CA VAL A 198 22.55 13.35 25.33
C VAL A 198 23.47 13.74 24.17
N MET A 199 22.90 14.07 23.01
CA MET A 199 23.68 14.49 21.84
C MET A 199 24.36 15.85 22.07
N GLU A 200 23.71 16.80 22.73
CA GLU A 200 24.32 18.08 23.14
C GLU A 200 25.57 17.84 23.99
N THR A 201 25.47 16.96 25.01
CA THR A 201 26.60 16.57 25.86
C THR A 201 27.72 15.91 25.03
N ILE A 202 27.35 15.05 24.08
CA ILE A 202 28.32 14.40 23.18
C ILE A 202 29.04 15.43 22.29
N LEU A 203 28.34 16.45 21.77
CA LEU A 203 28.95 17.50 20.96
C LEU A 203 29.96 18.34 21.75
N GLU A 204 29.70 18.58 23.04
CA GLU A 204 30.63 19.27 23.95
C GLU A 204 31.87 18.43 24.27
N ASP A 205 31.68 17.17 24.64
CA ASP A 205 32.76 16.26 25.08
C ASP A 205 33.59 15.71 23.91
N TYR A 206 32.97 15.56 22.73
CA TYR A 206 33.56 14.96 21.53
C TYR A 206 33.42 15.90 20.30
N PRO A 207 34.07 17.08 20.32
CA PRO A 207 33.90 18.11 19.27
C PRO A 207 34.40 17.71 17.88
N ASN A 208 35.06 16.54 17.76
CA ASN A 208 35.58 16.01 16.50
C ASN A 208 34.63 15.05 15.79
N ILE A 209 33.43 14.79 16.34
CA ILE A 209 32.43 13.94 15.69
C ILE A 209 32.11 14.49 14.28
N LYS A 210 32.03 13.57 13.33
CA LYS A 210 31.73 13.80 11.92
C LYS A 210 30.54 12.99 11.41
N GLY A 211 29.95 12.13 12.23
CA GLY A 211 28.75 11.40 11.87
C GLY A 211 28.08 10.79 13.09
N VAL A 212 26.78 10.54 12.98
CA VAL A 212 25.99 9.88 14.01
C VAL A 212 25.20 8.74 13.40
N PHE A 213 25.28 7.57 14.02
CA PHE A 213 24.35 6.48 13.76
C PHE A 213 23.43 6.31 14.96
N ALA A 214 22.13 6.29 14.72
CA ALA A 214 21.13 5.97 15.75
C ALA A 214 20.39 4.69 15.37
N ASP A 215 20.08 3.87 16.36
CA ASP A 215 19.43 2.57 16.14
C ASP A 215 17.94 2.65 15.74
N THR A 216 17.35 3.85 15.83
CA THR A 216 16.01 4.18 15.33
C THR A 216 15.96 5.61 14.77
N ASP A 217 15.00 5.90 13.90
CA ASP A 217 14.77 7.24 13.33
C ASP A 217 14.37 8.26 14.40
N ILE A 218 13.56 7.89 15.40
CA ILE A 218 13.19 8.79 16.50
C ILE A 218 14.41 9.30 17.28
N LYS A 219 15.43 8.45 17.47
CA LYS A 219 16.69 8.87 18.10
C LYS A 219 17.56 9.67 17.14
N ALA A 220 17.54 9.34 15.85
CA ALA A 220 18.22 10.13 14.82
C ALA A 220 17.68 11.57 14.79
N LEU A 221 16.36 11.76 14.87
CA LEU A 221 15.72 13.07 14.93
C LEU A 221 16.19 13.88 16.15
N GLY A 222 16.21 13.27 17.35
CA GLY A 222 16.75 13.94 18.54
C GLY A 222 18.22 14.35 18.39
N ALA A 223 19.03 13.53 17.72
CA ALA A 223 20.42 13.88 17.43
C ALA A 223 20.54 15.01 16.39
N LEU A 224 19.71 14.99 15.35
CA LEU A 224 19.64 16.04 14.33
C LEU A 224 19.29 17.38 14.99
N ASP A 225 18.27 17.44 15.84
CA ASP A 225 17.85 18.64 16.56
C ASP A 225 19.02 19.29 17.32
N ALA A 226 19.81 18.49 18.05
CA ALA A 226 20.98 18.98 18.78
C ALA A 226 22.07 19.50 17.84
N ILE A 227 22.34 18.79 16.74
CA ILE A 227 23.35 19.17 15.75
C ILE A 227 23.00 20.52 15.10
N GLU A 228 21.73 20.71 14.74
CA GLU A 228 21.24 21.94 14.12
C GLU A 228 21.30 23.14 15.08
N GLU A 229 20.98 22.94 16.37
CA GLU A 229 21.09 24.01 17.38
C GLU A 229 22.53 24.47 17.62
N TYR A 230 23.49 23.58 17.44
CA TYR A 230 24.92 23.90 17.45
C TYR A 230 25.41 24.54 16.14
N GLY A 231 24.53 24.71 15.15
CA GLY A 231 24.86 25.25 13.82
C GLY A 231 25.80 24.34 13.03
N LEU A 232 25.79 23.04 13.32
CA LEU A 232 26.63 22.04 12.68
C LEU A 232 25.88 21.35 11.54
N ASN A 233 26.63 20.78 10.61
CA ASN A 233 26.10 19.94 9.54
C ASN A 233 26.83 18.60 9.57
N ILE A 234 26.35 17.71 10.44
CA ILE A 234 26.90 16.37 10.66
C ILE A 234 25.89 15.35 10.13
N PRO A 235 26.28 14.40 9.27
CA PRO A 235 25.38 13.38 8.77
C PRO A 235 24.87 12.47 9.90
N VAL A 236 23.56 12.28 9.95
CA VAL A 236 22.86 11.41 10.89
C VAL A 236 22.13 10.33 10.09
N ILE A 237 22.38 9.05 10.43
CA ILE A 237 21.65 7.91 9.87
C ILE A 237 20.85 7.24 10.99
N GLY A 238 19.54 7.16 10.78
CA GLY A 238 18.61 6.41 11.62
C GLY A 238 18.30 5.02 11.09
N ALA A 239 17.20 4.48 11.57
CA ALA A 239 16.62 3.22 11.14
C ALA A 239 15.12 3.24 11.41
N ASP A 240 14.28 2.85 10.45
CA ASP A 240 12.86 2.47 10.55
C ASP A 240 12.13 2.87 9.26
N GLY A 241 12.44 4.05 8.72
CA GLY A 241 11.82 4.63 7.53
C GLY A 241 10.51 5.37 7.84
N ILE A 242 10.41 6.03 8.99
CA ILE A 242 9.20 6.78 9.39
C ILE A 242 8.98 8.00 8.49
N ASN A 243 7.72 8.42 8.31
CA ASN A 243 7.38 9.51 7.38
C ASN A 243 8.18 10.79 7.61
N GLU A 244 8.33 11.23 8.87
CA GLU A 244 9.09 12.43 9.21
C GLU A 244 10.56 12.33 8.73
N MET A 245 11.19 11.17 8.87
CA MET A 245 12.54 10.93 8.36
C MET A 245 12.58 11.00 6.82
N LEU A 246 11.56 10.49 6.14
CA LEU A 246 11.45 10.53 4.68
C LEU A 246 11.27 11.96 4.16
N GLU A 247 10.44 12.76 4.82
CA GLU A 247 10.21 14.17 4.52
C GLU A 247 11.52 14.96 4.62
N LEU A 248 12.27 14.80 5.71
CA LEU A 248 13.58 15.45 5.87
C LEU A 248 14.61 15.03 4.81
N ILE A 249 14.54 13.79 4.32
CA ILE A 249 15.40 13.29 3.23
C ILE A 249 14.96 13.88 1.88
N GLU A 250 13.66 13.98 1.63
CA GLU A 250 13.09 14.60 0.43
C GLU A 250 13.47 16.09 0.34
N GLU A 251 13.36 16.81 1.46
CA GLU A 251 13.80 18.20 1.60
C GLU A 251 15.32 18.36 1.46
N GLY A 252 16.08 17.29 1.66
CA GLY A 252 17.54 17.27 1.58
C GLY A 252 18.24 17.78 2.84
N ILE A 253 17.52 17.86 3.96
CA ILE A 253 18.08 18.12 5.29
C ILE A 253 18.92 16.91 5.73
N LEU A 254 18.37 15.71 5.54
CA LEU A 254 19.07 14.45 5.75
C LEU A 254 19.46 13.79 4.43
N THR A 255 20.57 13.05 4.46
CA THR A 255 21.10 12.38 3.27
C THR A 255 20.51 10.99 3.06
N GLY A 256 19.99 10.36 4.12
CA GLY A 256 19.30 9.09 4.04
C GLY A 256 18.99 8.43 5.38
N THR A 257 18.29 7.30 5.32
CA THR A 257 18.06 6.36 6.43
C THR A 257 18.06 4.92 5.92
N VAL A 258 17.98 3.95 6.81
CA VAL A 258 17.64 2.56 6.46
C VAL A 258 16.22 2.22 6.94
N ALA A 259 15.37 1.77 6.03
CA ALA A 259 13.97 1.50 6.32
C ALA A 259 13.72 0.01 6.55
N GLN A 260 12.80 -0.26 7.47
CA GLN A 260 12.15 -1.56 7.60
C GLN A 260 10.95 -1.61 6.66
N ASN A 261 10.39 -2.81 6.45
CA ASN A 261 9.21 -3.03 5.60
C ASN A 261 8.00 -3.54 6.39
N PRO A 262 7.35 -2.69 7.23
CA PRO A 262 6.25 -3.11 8.09
C PRO A 262 5.04 -3.64 7.31
N TYR A 263 4.71 -3.03 6.16
CA TYR A 263 3.63 -3.54 5.30
C TYR A 263 3.92 -4.98 4.84
N ASP A 264 5.13 -5.23 4.35
CA ASP A 264 5.54 -6.57 3.91
C ASP A 264 5.60 -7.56 5.07
N MET A 265 5.99 -7.13 6.28
CA MET A 265 5.90 -7.97 7.48
C MET A 265 4.48 -8.47 7.68
N GLY A 266 3.50 -7.57 7.63
CA GLY A 266 2.08 -7.94 7.70
C GLY A 266 1.69 -8.94 6.62
N TYR A 267 1.95 -8.60 5.36
CA TYR A 267 1.54 -9.40 4.20
C TYR A 267 2.20 -10.79 4.17
N LEU A 268 3.53 -10.84 4.29
CA LEU A 268 4.31 -12.06 4.26
C LEU A 268 4.03 -12.95 5.48
N SER A 269 3.61 -12.38 6.61
CA SER A 269 3.18 -13.20 7.76
C SER A 269 1.94 -14.03 7.43
N VAL A 270 0.98 -13.45 6.70
CA VAL A 270 -0.24 -14.16 6.25
C VAL A 270 0.08 -15.14 5.12
N GLU A 271 0.93 -14.75 4.17
CA GLU A 271 1.41 -15.67 3.12
C GLU A 271 2.10 -16.91 3.74
N THR A 272 2.98 -16.68 4.72
CA THR A 272 3.68 -17.74 5.45
C THR A 272 2.71 -18.61 6.26
N ALA A 273 1.70 -18.00 6.89
CA ALA A 273 0.64 -18.74 7.56
C ALA A 273 -0.08 -19.70 6.62
N MET A 274 -0.38 -19.26 5.41
CA MET A 274 -1.07 -20.07 4.41
C MET A 274 -0.21 -21.23 3.91
N LYS A 275 1.09 -21.01 3.69
CA LYS A 275 2.04 -22.09 3.39
C LYS A 275 2.04 -23.15 4.48
N VAL A 276 2.08 -22.73 5.75
CA VAL A 276 2.01 -23.66 6.91
C VAL A 276 0.70 -24.45 6.93
N LEU A 277 -0.44 -23.78 6.75
CA LEU A 277 -1.77 -24.42 6.77
C LEU A 277 -1.98 -25.38 5.58
N GLN A 278 -1.28 -25.17 4.47
CA GLN A 278 -1.27 -26.06 3.31
C GLN A 278 -0.29 -27.23 3.49
N GLY A 279 0.42 -27.30 4.61
CA GLY A 279 1.38 -28.36 4.91
C GLY A 279 2.73 -28.17 4.22
N GLU A 280 3.01 -26.99 3.71
CA GLU A 280 4.31 -26.65 3.13
C GLU A 280 5.35 -26.43 4.22
N ARG A 281 6.62 -26.62 3.84
CA ARG A 281 7.75 -26.27 4.71
C ARG A 281 8.06 -24.79 4.55
N VAL A 282 8.19 -24.10 5.67
CA VAL A 282 8.64 -22.71 5.73
C VAL A 282 10.07 -22.63 6.29
N VAL A 283 10.79 -21.58 5.92
CA VAL A 283 12.11 -21.28 6.49
C VAL A 283 11.96 -20.82 7.94
N GLU A 284 13.04 -20.86 8.72
CA GLU A 284 13.02 -20.43 10.12
C GLU A 284 12.81 -18.90 10.26
N MET A 285 13.35 -18.14 9.31
CA MET A 285 13.22 -16.68 9.24
C MET A 285 12.87 -16.26 7.81
N VAL A 286 11.77 -15.53 7.66
CA VAL A 286 11.41 -14.78 6.47
C VAL A 286 11.87 -13.35 6.68
N ASP A 287 13.01 -13.00 6.07
CA ASP A 287 13.53 -11.63 6.10
C ASP A 287 12.71 -10.75 5.16
N THR A 288 12.10 -9.70 5.70
CA THR A 288 11.30 -8.74 4.92
C THR A 288 12.13 -7.72 4.18
N GLY A 289 13.46 -7.81 4.30
CA GLY A 289 14.37 -6.92 3.62
C GLY A 289 14.55 -5.60 4.35
N VAL A 290 15.49 -4.82 3.82
CA VAL A 290 15.90 -3.51 4.31
C VAL A 290 16.13 -2.65 3.10
N ASP A 291 15.55 -1.46 3.10
CA ASP A 291 15.74 -0.49 2.03
C ASP A 291 16.69 0.62 2.48
N ILE A 292 17.58 1.04 1.59
CA ILE A 292 18.31 2.30 1.76
C ILE A 292 17.42 3.39 1.21
N ILE A 293 17.05 4.34 2.06
CA ILE A 293 16.28 5.50 1.65
C ILE A 293 17.20 6.70 1.51
N THR A 294 17.14 7.33 0.35
CA THR A 294 17.83 8.57 0.02
C THR A 294 16.85 9.47 -0.72
N LYS A 295 17.29 10.68 -1.10
CA LYS A 295 16.47 11.59 -1.91
C LYS A 295 15.93 10.96 -3.20
N ALA A 296 16.60 9.92 -3.73
CA ALA A 296 16.17 9.25 -4.96
C ALA A 296 14.89 8.42 -4.82
N ASN A 297 14.52 7.97 -3.61
CA ASN A 297 13.37 7.09 -3.38
C ASN A 297 12.53 7.45 -2.15
N ALA A 298 12.89 8.51 -1.41
CA ALA A 298 12.15 8.95 -0.23
C ALA A 298 10.70 9.33 -0.57
N SER A 299 10.48 10.08 -1.65
CA SER A 299 9.14 10.52 -2.07
C SER A 299 8.22 9.35 -2.44
N GLU A 300 8.75 8.36 -3.18
CA GLU A 300 8.00 7.14 -3.53
C GLU A 300 7.61 6.37 -2.27
N ARG A 301 8.57 6.17 -1.36
CA ARG A 301 8.33 5.45 -0.10
C ARG A 301 7.31 6.19 0.78
N LEU A 302 7.41 7.51 0.88
CA LEU A 302 6.49 8.36 1.64
C LEU A 302 5.06 8.28 1.07
N THR A 303 4.94 8.43 -0.25
CA THR A 303 3.67 8.34 -0.99
C THR A 303 3.01 6.98 -0.78
N PHE A 304 3.79 5.90 -0.81
CA PHE A 304 3.28 4.56 -0.52
C PHE A 304 2.72 4.48 0.91
N GLN A 305 3.50 4.88 1.91
CA GLN A 305 3.09 4.81 3.32
C GLN A 305 1.83 5.64 3.58
N GLN A 306 1.78 6.88 3.09
CA GLN A 306 0.63 7.76 3.23
C GLN A 306 -0.64 7.16 2.59
N ARG A 307 -0.52 6.59 1.38
CA ARG A 307 -1.67 5.96 0.70
C ARG A 307 -2.22 4.75 1.45
N VAL A 308 -1.34 3.96 2.05
CA VAL A 308 -1.75 2.82 2.88
C VAL A 308 -2.52 3.31 4.11
N LEU A 309 -2.01 4.33 4.79
CA LEU A 309 -2.64 4.91 5.98
C LEU A 309 -3.97 5.61 5.65
N GLU A 310 -4.06 6.31 4.53
CA GLU A 310 -5.30 6.96 4.07
C GLU A 310 -6.39 5.93 3.77
N LYS A 311 -6.06 4.82 3.11
CA LYS A 311 -7.01 3.72 2.88
C LYS A 311 -7.54 3.12 4.18
N LEU A 312 -6.68 2.99 5.20
CA LEU A 312 -7.11 2.55 6.53
C LEU A 312 -8.06 3.54 7.18
N TYR A 313 -7.74 4.84 7.10
CA TYR A 313 -8.60 5.90 7.61
C TYR A 313 -9.98 5.86 6.95
N LEU A 314 -10.06 5.83 5.61
CA LEU A 314 -11.33 5.79 4.88
C LEU A 314 -12.20 4.55 5.24
N ARG A 315 -11.59 3.38 5.49
CA ARG A 315 -12.31 2.18 5.98
C ARG A 315 -12.88 2.37 7.38
N PHE A 316 -12.13 3.00 8.30
CA PHE A 316 -12.61 3.26 9.67
C PHE A 316 -13.81 4.22 9.71
N PHE A 317 -13.86 5.19 8.80
CA PHE A 317 -14.98 6.16 8.71
C PHE A 317 -16.14 5.69 7.82
N SER A 318 -15.96 4.64 7.00
CA SER A 318 -17.12 3.94 6.41
C SER A 318 -17.87 3.12 7.47
N ASP A 319 -17.18 2.64 8.50
CA ASP A 319 -17.76 1.83 9.59
C ASP A 319 -18.31 2.67 10.76
N THR A 320 -17.95 3.95 10.85
CA THR A 320 -18.45 4.88 11.88
C THR A 320 -19.06 6.12 11.22
N ASN A 321 -20.34 6.37 11.49
CA ASN A 321 -21.17 7.38 10.83
C ASN A 321 -20.83 8.85 11.21
N SER A 322 -19.54 9.20 11.30
CA SER A 322 -19.06 10.52 11.71
C SER A 322 -17.90 10.99 10.83
N MET A 323 -18.23 11.65 9.72
CA MET A 323 -17.25 12.43 8.96
C MET A 323 -16.83 13.68 9.76
N LYS A 324 -15.52 13.81 10.03
CA LYS A 324 -14.87 15.11 10.20
C LYS A 324 -13.71 15.18 9.22
N THR A 325 -13.88 15.98 8.19
CA THR A 325 -12.88 16.35 7.20
C THR A 325 -11.77 17.17 7.86
N PHE A 326 -10.53 16.67 7.78
CA PHE A 326 -9.32 17.49 7.88
C PHE A 326 -8.66 17.48 6.50
N THR A 327 -8.69 18.62 5.83
CA THR A 327 -8.03 18.83 4.54
C THR A 327 -6.60 19.31 4.83
N TYR A 328 -5.60 18.52 4.43
CA TYR A 328 -4.22 19.00 4.30
C TYR A 328 -4.03 19.47 2.86
N GLU A 329 -3.73 20.76 2.68
CA GLU A 329 -3.34 21.34 1.40
C GLU A 329 -1.82 21.16 1.24
N PHE A 330 -1.40 20.47 0.18
CA PHE A 330 0.01 20.25 -0.15
C PHE A 330 0.39 21.16 -1.32
N GLU A 331 1.43 21.98 -1.18
CA GLU A 331 2.09 22.65 -2.30
C GLU A 331 3.06 21.66 -2.97
N MET A 332 2.87 21.47 -4.28
CA MET A 332 3.44 20.41 -5.10
C MET A 332 4.79 20.82 -5.69
N SER A 333 5.81 19.94 -5.67
CA SER A 333 7.13 20.22 -6.26
C SER A 333 7.63 19.14 -7.24
N ALA A 334 8.10 19.61 -8.40
CA ALA A 334 9.06 19.10 -9.39
C ALA A 334 9.08 17.62 -9.90
N ASP A 335 8.57 16.61 -9.17
CA ASP A 335 8.70 15.18 -9.57
C ASP A 335 7.45 14.60 -10.26
N GLU A 336 6.38 15.40 -10.42
CA GLU A 336 5.17 14.98 -11.14
C GLU A 336 5.42 14.63 -12.61
N GLY A 337 6.39 15.27 -13.29
CA GLY A 337 6.58 15.09 -14.73
C GLY A 337 7.00 13.68 -15.15
N GLU A 338 7.83 12.99 -14.35
CA GLU A 338 8.24 11.60 -14.62
C GLU A 338 7.11 10.61 -14.31
N ARG A 339 6.31 10.86 -13.26
CA ARG A 339 5.17 9.99 -12.92
C ARG A 339 4.00 10.18 -13.87
N GLU A 340 3.64 11.41 -14.21
CA GLU A 340 2.54 11.73 -15.13
C GLU A 340 2.77 11.13 -16.51
N LYS A 341 4.04 10.99 -16.94
CA LYS A 341 4.40 10.30 -18.17
C LYS A 341 3.91 8.84 -18.22
N TYR A 342 4.01 8.11 -17.12
CA TYR A 342 3.63 6.68 -17.06
C TYR A 342 2.20 6.46 -16.53
N PHE A 343 1.69 7.36 -15.68
CA PHE A 343 0.36 7.30 -15.08
C PHE A 343 -0.39 8.63 -15.27
N PRO A 344 -0.73 9.01 -16.51
CA PRO A 344 -1.30 10.32 -16.82
C PRO A 344 -2.69 10.53 -16.19
N LEU A 345 -3.52 9.49 -16.09
CA LEU A 345 -4.88 9.60 -15.59
C LEU A 345 -4.93 9.83 -14.08
N LYS A 346 -5.75 10.80 -13.65
CA LYS A 346 -5.97 11.12 -12.24
C LYS A 346 -7.35 10.59 -11.80
N ASN A 347 -7.49 10.16 -10.54
CA ASN A 347 -8.78 9.78 -9.94
C ASN A 347 -9.63 8.78 -10.78
N GLY A 348 -9.02 7.78 -11.41
CA GLY A 348 -9.73 6.78 -12.21
C GLY A 348 -10.56 5.77 -11.40
N ASP A 349 -10.30 5.68 -10.09
CA ASP A 349 -11.08 4.88 -9.14
C ASP A 349 -12.26 5.65 -8.51
N PHE A 350 -12.42 6.93 -8.86
CA PHE A 350 -13.45 7.85 -8.34
C PHE A 350 -13.48 7.97 -6.81
N SER A 351 -12.38 7.63 -6.13
CA SER A 351 -12.25 7.72 -4.68
C SER A 351 -12.43 9.14 -4.13
N THR A 352 -12.18 10.16 -4.96
CA THR A 352 -12.39 11.57 -4.63
C THR A 352 -13.59 12.17 -5.35
N GLY A 353 -14.62 11.35 -5.61
CA GLY A 353 -15.78 11.74 -6.39
C GLY A 353 -15.42 11.92 -7.86
N LEU A 354 -15.96 12.97 -8.49
CA LEU A 354 -15.63 13.34 -9.87
C LEU A 354 -14.46 14.35 -9.97
N LYS A 355 -13.63 14.49 -8.93
CA LYS A 355 -12.45 15.39 -9.00
C LYS A 355 -11.58 15.04 -10.22
N ASN A 356 -11.09 16.06 -10.93
CA ASN A 356 -10.35 15.98 -12.20
C ASN A 356 -11.16 15.48 -13.41
N TRP A 357 -12.37 14.97 -13.21
CA TRP A 357 -13.27 14.62 -14.32
C TRP A 357 -14.18 15.80 -14.65
N GLU A 358 -14.16 16.20 -15.91
CA GLU A 358 -15.04 17.22 -16.46
C GLU A 358 -16.19 16.57 -17.21
N SER A 359 -17.29 17.31 -17.31
CA SER A 359 -18.44 16.91 -18.10
C SER A 359 -18.81 18.02 -19.08
N HIS A 360 -19.28 17.61 -20.24
CA HIS A 360 -19.84 18.52 -21.23
C HIS A 360 -21.21 18.03 -21.63
N VAL A 361 -22.17 18.96 -21.65
CA VAL A 361 -23.54 18.69 -22.04
C VAL A 361 -23.96 19.77 -23.02
N GLN A 362 -24.36 19.35 -24.22
CA GLN A 362 -24.90 20.23 -25.24
C GLN A 362 -26.07 19.57 -25.98
N GLY A 363 -26.79 20.37 -26.77
CA GLY A 363 -27.95 19.91 -27.53
C GLY A 363 -28.76 21.09 -28.02
N TRP A 364 -28.30 21.74 -29.09
CA TRP A 364 -28.88 22.98 -29.62
C TRP A 364 -30.29 22.77 -30.19
N ASP A 365 -30.63 21.54 -30.63
CA ASP A 365 -31.88 21.21 -31.32
C ASP A 365 -32.87 20.37 -30.47
N ARG A 366 -32.33 19.56 -29.53
CA ARG A 366 -33.04 18.85 -28.45
C ARG A 366 -32.09 18.79 -27.25
N GLN A 367 -32.43 19.52 -26.19
CA GLN A 367 -31.56 19.67 -25.03
C GLN A 367 -31.34 18.31 -24.35
N SER A 368 -30.09 17.83 -24.33
CA SER A 368 -29.68 16.70 -23.50
C SER A 368 -29.92 17.06 -22.04
N ASN A 369 -30.59 16.16 -21.30
CA ASN A 369 -30.77 16.30 -19.86
C ASN A 369 -30.06 15.13 -19.19
N VAL A 370 -29.05 15.45 -18.38
CA VAL A 370 -28.15 14.48 -17.78
C VAL A 370 -27.61 15.04 -16.46
N SER A 371 -27.40 14.16 -15.50
CA SER A 371 -26.63 14.48 -14.29
C SER A 371 -25.46 13.52 -14.12
N PHE A 372 -24.38 14.04 -13.54
CA PHE A 372 -23.17 13.30 -13.23
C PHE A 372 -23.00 13.28 -11.71
N ALA A 373 -22.77 12.10 -11.17
CA ALA A 373 -22.48 11.91 -9.76
C ALA A 373 -21.43 10.81 -9.59
N GLU A 374 -20.81 10.76 -8.43
CA GLU A 374 -20.16 9.54 -7.98
C GLU A 374 -21.19 8.71 -7.18
N GLU A 375 -21.25 7.41 -7.47
CA GLU A 375 -22.09 6.45 -6.74
C GLU A 375 -21.35 5.11 -6.60
N ASN A 376 -20.96 4.77 -5.36
CA ASN A 376 -20.30 3.52 -4.99
C ASN A 376 -18.96 3.27 -5.70
N GLY A 377 -18.10 4.29 -5.76
CA GLY A 377 -16.78 4.24 -6.41
C GLY A 377 -16.83 4.23 -7.94
N LYS A 378 -17.94 4.72 -8.51
CA LYS A 378 -18.15 4.79 -9.96
C LYS A 378 -18.70 6.15 -10.36
N ALA A 379 -18.30 6.65 -11.52
CA ALA A 379 -19.02 7.72 -12.18
C ALA A 379 -20.38 7.20 -12.67
N LYS A 380 -21.45 7.76 -12.11
CA LYS A 380 -22.82 7.57 -12.55
C LYS A 380 -23.23 8.71 -13.47
N ILE A 381 -23.65 8.35 -14.68
CA ILE A 381 -24.19 9.28 -15.67
C ILE A 381 -25.68 8.95 -15.82
N SER A 382 -26.55 9.79 -15.27
CA SER A 382 -28.00 9.59 -15.31
C SER A 382 -28.57 10.41 -16.47
N ILE A 383 -28.96 9.74 -17.55
CA ILE A 383 -29.33 10.35 -18.83
C ILE A 383 -30.84 10.24 -19.02
N GLU A 384 -31.52 11.37 -19.19
CA GLU A 384 -32.92 11.40 -19.62
C GLU A 384 -33.07 11.43 -21.14
N HIS A 385 -32.19 12.16 -21.83
CA HIS A 385 -32.16 12.26 -23.30
C HIS A 385 -30.73 12.41 -23.81
N THR A 386 -30.33 11.59 -24.79
CA THR A 386 -28.94 11.50 -25.27
C THR A 386 -28.47 12.63 -26.21
N GLY A 387 -29.40 13.47 -26.67
CA GLY A 387 -29.11 14.38 -27.78
C GLY A 387 -29.07 13.63 -29.11
N ILE A 388 -28.45 14.24 -30.13
CA ILE A 388 -28.39 13.69 -31.51
C ILE A 388 -26.97 13.33 -31.96
N ASN A 389 -25.94 13.78 -31.23
CA ASN A 389 -24.54 13.45 -31.49
C ASN A 389 -23.90 12.67 -30.34
N PRO A 390 -22.82 11.91 -30.58
CA PRO A 390 -22.06 11.22 -29.53
C PRO A 390 -21.49 12.18 -28.47
N TRP A 391 -20.98 13.34 -28.92
CA TRP A 391 -20.36 14.36 -28.09
C TRP A 391 -21.35 15.31 -27.40
N ASP A 392 -22.66 15.07 -27.53
CA ASP A 392 -23.67 15.86 -26.82
C ASP A 392 -23.63 15.62 -25.30
N ILE A 393 -23.07 14.48 -24.87
CA ILE A 393 -22.81 14.15 -23.48
C ILE A 393 -21.40 13.54 -23.37
N LEU A 394 -20.52 14.23 -22.63
CA LEU A 394 -19.14 13.81 -22.38
C LEU A 394 -18.89 13.66 -20.89
N LEU A 395 -18.15 12.61 -20.51
CA LEU A 395 -17.35 12.56 -19.28
C LEU A 395 -15.89 12.43 -19.70
N PHE A 396 -15.02 13.32 -19.27
CA PHE A 396 -13.65 13.36 -19.78
C PHE A 396 -12.63 13.88 -18.77
N GLN A 397 -11.37 13.57 -19.03
CA GLN A 397 -10.21 14.22 -18.42
C GLN A 397 -9.39 14.89 -19.52
N LYS A 398 -8.85 16.07 -19.24
CA LYS A 398 -7.97 16.83 -20.14
C LYS A 398 -6.61 17.07 -19.49
N ASP A 399 -5.75 17.79 -20.20
CA ASP A 399 -4.40 18.16 -19.74
C ASP A 399 -3.54 16.94 -19.40
N LEU A 400 -3.79 15.83 -20.08
CA LEU A 400 -3.03 14.59 -19.92
C LEU A 400 -1.88 14.61 -20.92
N THR A 401 -0.65 14.28 -20.52
CA THR A 401 0.50 14.22 -21.44
C THR A 401 0.84 12.77 -21.76
N LEU A 402 0.83 12.38 -23.04
CA LEU A 402 1.40 11.09 -23.48
C LEU A 402 2.67 11.30 -24.29
N GLU A 403 3.61 10.38 -24.14
CA GLU A 403 4.88 10.43 -24.84
C GLU A 403 4.88 9.61 -26.12
N LYS A 404 5.50 10.16 -27.15
CA LYS A 404 5.75 9.48 -28.42
C LYS A 404 6.46 8.15 -28.21
N GLY A 405 5.95 7.10 -28.86
CA GLY A 405 6.57 5.77 -28.90
C GLY A 405 6.31 4.92 -27.64
N LEU A 406 5.57 5.45 -26.65
CA LEU A 406 5.03 4.60 -25.59
C LEU A 406 3.70 3.99 -26.05
N THR A 407 3.52 2.71 -25.71
CA THR A 407 2.23 2.04 -25.77
C THR A 407 1.50 2.28 -24.47
N TYR A 408 0.25 2.74 -24.53
CA TYR A 408 -0.61 2.94 -23.37
C TYR A 408 -1.71 1.88 -23.34
N VAL A 409 -2.09 1.50 -22.12
CA VAL A 409 -3.20 0.59 -21.83
C VAL A 409 -4.35 1.41 -21.27
N ILE A 410 -5.53 1.28 -21.88
CA ILE A 410 -6.80 1.78 -21.33
C ILE A 410 -7.53 0.59 -20.72
N GLU A 411 -7.99 0.71 -19.49
CA GLU A 411 -8.84 -0.31 -18.86
C GLU A 411 -9.95 0.36 -18.05
N PHE A 412 -11.18 -0.17 -18.10
CA PHE A 412 -12.27 0.34 -17.27
C PHE A 412 -13.40 -0.69 -17.12
N ASP A 413 -14.11 -0.58 -16.01
CA ASP A 413 -15.34 -1.31 -15.74
C ASP A 413 -16.55 -0.46 -16.13
N VAL A 414 -17.53 -1.07 -16.76
CA VAL A 414 -18.76 -0.40 -17.17
C VAL A 414 -19.99 -1.30 -17.06
N ASN A 415 -21.11 -0.71 -16.68
CA ASN A 415 -22.44 -1.29 -16.85
C ASN A 415 -23.47 -0.17 -17.06
N THR A 416 -24.65 -0.52 -17.57
CA THR A 416 -25.73 0.45 -17.81
C THR A 416 -27.09 -0.13 -17.46
N SER A 417 -28.14 0.67 -17.30
CA SER A 417 -29.49 0.13 -17.04
C SER A 417 -30.23 -0.30 -18.31
N ILE A 418 -29.70 0.00 -19.50
CA ILE A 418 -30.20 -0.49 -20.80
C ILE A 418 -29.03 -0.76 -21.74
N ASP A 419 -29.11 -1.80 -22.57
CA ASP A 419 -28.07 -2.06 -23.57
C ASP A 419 -27.95 -0.88 -24.56
N ARG A 420 -26.73 -0.38 -24.73
CA ARG A 420 -26.46 0.75 -25.63
C ARG A 420 -25.00 0.80 -26.06
N LYS A 421 -24.67 1.71 -26.97
CA LYS A 421 -23.29 1.99 -27.36
C LYS A 421 -22.74 3.21 -26.62
N LEU A 422 -21.43 3.18 -26.39
CA LEU A 422 -20.61 4.29 -25.94
C LEU A 422 -19.39 4.38 -26.85
N GLU A 423 -18.91 5.60 -27.11
CA GLU A 423 -17.70 5.85 -27.89
C GLU A 423 -16.58 6.31 -26.95
N LEU A 424 -15.42 5.68 -27.07
CA LEU A 424 -14.22 5.97 -26.29
C LEU A 424 -13.21 6.69 -27.18
N VAL A 425 -12.73 7.86 -26.76
CA VAL A 425 -11.87 8.70 -27.60
C VAL A 425 -10.66 9.21 -26.83
N ILE A 426 -9.51 9.23 -27.49
CA ILE A 426 -8.33 10.03 -27.13
C ILE A 426 -8.03 10.99 -28.27
N ASP A 427 -8.11 12.29 -28.00
CA ASP A 427 -7.85 13.36 -28.97
C ASP A 427 -7.07 14.52 -28.35
N ASN A 428 -6.51 15.42 -29.15
CA ASN A 428 -5.78 16.61 -28.66
C ASN A 428 -6.68 17.82 -28.32
N GLY A 429 -7.98 17.61 -28.13
CA GLY A 429 -8.92 18.72 -27.96
C GLY A 429 -9.11 19.56 -29.23
N ALA A 430 -9.78 20.70 -29.09
CA ALA A 430 -10.18 21.56 -30.22
C ALA A 430 -9.16 22.65 -30.59
N ASP A 431 -8.15 22.89 -29.74
CA ASP A 431 -7.20 23.99 -29.90
C ASP A 431 -5.99 23.56 -30.76
N GLY A 432 -5.73 24.28 -31.86
CA GLY A 432 -4.54 24.06 -32.69
C GLY A 432 -4.64 22.97 -33.78
N GLY A 433 -5.74 22.23 -33.85
CA GLY A 433 -6.08 21.29 -34.93
C GLY A 433 -6.52 19.92 -34.40
N TYR A 434 -7.81 19.59 -34.55
CA TYR A 434 -8.43 18.38 -33.99
C TYR A 434 -7.93 17.08 -34.63
N HIS A 435 -7.44 16.15 -33.81
CA HIS A 435 -7.01 14.82 -34.22
C HIS A 435 -7.34 13.78 -33.14
N ARG A 436 -7.94 12.66 -33.55
CA ARG A 436 -8.19 11.48 -32.70
C ARG A 436 -7.04 10.50 -32.86
N TYR A 437 -6.36 10.19 -31.76
CA TYR A 437 -5.28 9.21 -31.71
C TYR A 437 -5.79 7.79 -31.40
N PHE A 438 -6.93 7.70 -30.72
CA PHE A 438 -7.63 6.44 -30.47
C PHE A 438 -9.15 6.69 -30.48
N GLU A 439 -9.90 5.76 -31.06
CA GLU A 439 -11.35 5.77 -31.11
C GLU A 439 -11.88 4.33 -31.14
N GLU A 440 -12.80 3.99 -30.24
CA GLU A 440 -13.51 2.72 -30.27
C GLU A 440 -14.98 2.91 -29.90
N ILE A 441 -15.88 2.25 -30.66
CA ILE A 441 -17.31 2.20 -30.36
C ILE A 441 -17.62 0.86 -29.70
N ILE A 442 -18.12 0.92 -28.48
CA ILE A 442 -18.24 -0.23 -27.59
C ILE A 442 -19.70 -0.48 -27.28
N GLN A 443 -20.13 -1.74 -27.40
CA GLN A 443 -21.43 -2.18 -26.92
C GLN A 443 -21.34 -2.45 -25.41
N ILE A 444 -22.08 -1.67 -24.62
CA ILE A 444 -22.23 -1.85 -23.18
C ILE A 444 -23.60 -2.44 -22.86
N THR A 445 -23.66 -3.25 -21.81
CA THR A 445 -24.86 -4.01 -21.44
C THR A 445 -25.23 -3.80 -19.97
N THR A 446 -26.34 -4.41 -19.56
CA THR A 446 -26.76 -4.40 -18.16
C THR A 446 -25.85 -5.19 -17.23
N ASP A 447 -25.14 -6.18 -17.75
CA ASP A 447 -24.18 -6.94 -16.97
C ASP A 447 -22.86 -6.17 -16.84
N PRO A 448 -22.17 -6.21 -15.67
CA PRO A 448 -20.84 -5.63 -15.53
C PRO A 448 -19.83 -6.20 -16.51
N GLN A 449 -19.13 -5.31 -17.21
CA GLN A 449 -18.10 -5.65 -18.20
C GLN A 449 -16.83 -4.85 -17.93
N THR A 450 -15.67 -5.47 -18.15
CA THR A 450 -14.37 -4.80 -18.16
C THR A 450 -13.86 -4.77 -19.60
N PHE A 451 -13.43 -3.60 -20.06
CA PHE A 451 -12.79 -3.45 -21.37
C PHE A 451 -11.33 -3.06 -21.20
N SER A 452 -10.46 -3.56 -22.08
CA SER A 452 -9.04 -3.24 -22.11
C SER A 452 -8.57 -3.06 -23.55
N TYR A 453 -7.87 -1.95 -23.82
CA TYR A 453 -7.34 -1.59 -25.14
C TYR A 453 -5.90 -1.13 -25.03
N GLU A 454 -5.14 -1.30 -26.10
CA GLU A 454 -3.78 -0.79 -26.22
C GLU A 454 -3.64 0.08 -27.46
N PHE A 455 -2.87 1.16 -27.35
CA PHE A 455 -2.52 2.00 -28.50
C PHE A 455 -1.14 2.63 -28.30
N GLU A 456 -0.42 2.86 -29.40
CA GLU A 456 0.90 3.49 -29.37
C GLU A 456 0.78 4.96 -29.78
N MET A 457 1.44 5.85 -29.02
CA MET A 457 1.37 7.28 -29.31
C MET A 457 2.32 7.70 -30.42
N PRO A 458 1.82 8.28 -31.53
CA PRO A 458 2.66 8.65 -32.67
C PRO A 458 3.45 9.95 -32.46
N THR A 459 3.02 10.78 -31.49
CA THR A 459 3.64 12.05 -31.12
C THR A 459 3.48 12.29 -29.62
N THR A 460 4.38 13.09 -29.04
CA THR A 460 4.20 13.62 -27.69
C THR A 460 3.25 14.80 -27.81
N ASP A 461 2.15 14.77 -27.07
CA ASP A 461 1.12 15.80 -27.11
C ASP A 461 0.32 15.82 -25.80
N VAL A 462 -0.42 16.90 -25.60
CA VAL A 462 -1.42 17.01 -24.53
C VAL A 462 -2.77 16.59 -25.11
N PHE A 463 -3.48 15.70 -24.41
CA PHE A 463 -4.70 15.07 -24.93
C PHE A 463 -5.83 15.06 -23.89
N GLU A 464 -7.01 14.73 -24.39
CA GLU A 464 -8.24 14.53 -23.65
C GLU A 464 -8.68 13.05 -23.78
N PHE A 465 -8.96 12.40 -22.66
CA PHE A 465 -9.54 11.06 -22.59
C PHE A 465 -11.04 11.16 -22.33
N LYS A 466 -11.87 10.63 -23.24
CA LYS A 466 -13.32 10.91 -23.27
C LYS A 466 -14.16 9.65 -23.37
N PHE A 467 -15.22 9.64 -22.57
CA PHE A 467 -16.40 8.80 -22.77
C PHE A 467 -17.51 9.63 -23.41
N LEU A 468 -17.83 9.31 -24.66
CA LEU A 468 -18.91 9.91 -25.45
C LEU A 468 -20.16 9.04 -25.28
N VAL A 469 -21.16 9.57 -24.57
CA VAL A 469 -22.36 8.83 -24.17
C VAL A 469 -23.65 9.49 -24.68
N GLY A 470 -23.54 10.39 -25.64
CA GLY A 470 -24.67 10.90 -26.41
C GLY A 470 -25.23 9.87 -27.40
N SER A 471 -25.71 10.34 -28.55
CA SER A 471 -26.25 9.46 -29.61
C SER A 471 -25.12 8.86 -30.45
N VAL A 472 -24.74 7.62 -30.14
CA VAL A 472 -23.69 6.87 -30.83
C VAL A 472 -24.28 6.11 -32.03
N GLU A 473 -23.63 6.19 -33.19
CA GLU A 473 -24.13 5.67 -34.48
C GLU A 473 -25.54 6.15 -34.85
N GLY A 474 -25.92 7.35 -34.40
CA GLY A 474 -27.24 7.94 -34.68
C GLY A 474 -28.40 7.34 -33.88
N VAL A 475 -28.12 6.53 -32.85
CA VAL A 475 -29.14 5.97 -31.96
C VAL A 475 -29.47 6.97 -30.86
N VAL A 476 -30.62 7.64 -30.99
CA VAL A 476 -31.17 8.54 -29.97
C VAL A 476 -31.97 7.74 -28.95
N ILE A 477 -31.69 7.95 -27.66
CA ILE A 477 -32.41 7.32 -26.55
C ILE A 477 -33.18 8.40 -25.78
N GLU A 478 -34.50 8.21 -25.70
CA GLU A 478 -35.44 9.12 -25.01
C GLU A 478 -35.89 8.61 -23.63
N ASN A 479 -35.53 7.37 -23.28
CA ASN A 479 -35.86 6.79 -21.98
C ASN A 479 -34.75 7.11 -20.96
N SER A 480 -35.15 7.42 -19.73
CA SER A 480 -34.20 7.60 -18.64
C SER A 480 -33.44 6.31 -18.32
N HIS A 481 -32.11 6.42 -18.21
CA HIS A 481 -31.23 5.30 -17.91
C HIS A 481 -29.89 5.80 -17.35
N ASP A 482 -29.15 4.89 -16.73
CA ASP A 482 -27.90 5.18 -16.06
C ASP A 482 -26.75 4.44 -16.74
N ILE A 483 -25.56 5.05 -16.72
CA ILE A 483 -24.28 4.40 -17.04
C ILE A 483 -23.39 4.53 -15.82
N PHE A 484 -22.72 3.44 -15.45
CA PHE A 484 -21.77 3.39 -14.35
C PHE A 484 -20.40 3.02 -14.89
N ILE A 485 -19.40 3.88 -14.67
CA ILE A 485 -18.01 3.69 -15.10
C ILE A 485 -17.12 3.68 -13.87
N GLY A 486 -16.23 2.70 -13.74
CA GLY A 486 -15.34 2.56 -12.59
C GLY A 486 -13.98 1.99 -12.97
N ASN A 487 -13.04 2.03 -12.03
CA ASN A 487 -11.70 1.44 -12.18
C ASN A 487 -10.99 1.83 -13.49
N VAL A 488 -11.12 3.10 -13.87
CA VAL A 488 -10.56 3.62 -15.12
C VAL A 488 -9.04 3.73 -14.99
N ARG A 489 -8.33 3.25 -16.00
CA ARG A 489 -6.88 3.29 -16.12
C ARG A 489 -6.52 3.81 -17.50
N LEU A 490 -5.51 4.67 -17.52
CA LEU A 490 -4.75 4.99 -18.71
C LEU A 490 -3.30 5.15 -18.25
N GLU A 491 -2.46 4.20 -18.62
CA GLU A 491 -1.09 4.07 -18.13
C GLU A 491 -0.18 3.46 -19.19
N ALA A 492 1.11 3.76 -19.14
CA ALA A 492 2.09 3.18 -20.06
C ALA A 492 2.18 1.68 -19.82
N LYS A 493 2.22 0.89 -20.89
CA LYS A 493 2.30 -0.57 -20.85
C LYS A 493 3.56 -1.00 -20.10
N GLY A 494 3.40 -1.86 -19.10
CA GLY A 494 4.49 -2.33 -18.24
C GLY A 494 4.90 -1.36 -17.12
N ALA A 495 4.23 -0.22 -16.95
CA ALA A 495 4.55 0.75 -15.90
C ALA A 495 4.33 0.21 -14.47
N ARG A 496 3.52 -0.82 -14.29
CA ARG A 496 3.29 -1.49 -12.99
C ARG A 496 4.19 -2.70 -12.75
N GLU A 497 4.95 -3.12 -13.76
CA GLU A 497 5.78 -4.32 -13.72
C GLU A 497 7.26 -4.03 -13.44
N ASN A 498 7.65 -2.75 -13.40
CA ASN A 498 9.04 -2.31 -13.27
C ASN A 498 9.28 -1.47 -12.03
#